data_AF-A0A9Q0SJT6-F1
#
_entry.id   AF-A0A9Q0SJT6-F1
#
_cell.length_a   1.000
_cell.length_b   1.000
_cell.length_c   1.000
_cell.angle_alpha   90.00
_cell.angle_beta   90.00
_cell.angle_gamma   90.00
#
_symmetry.space_group_name_H-M   'P 1'
#
loop_
_entity.id
_entity.type
_entity.pdbx_description
1 polymer ?
#
loop_
_entity_poly.entity_id
_entity_poly.type
_entity_poly.pdbx_seq_one_letter_code
_entity_poly.pdbx_strand_id
1 'polypeptide(L)'
;MIYLDHDNADVVLVIRGLNLAKESDYAVLLDNKLGQTTFDGGYVHNGLLKAAKWVFDTECELLRDLVEMNPDYRLTFAGHSLGAGIVSLIVMYAVQNLDRLGNIERKRIRCFAMAPARCVSLNLAVRYADVINSIVLQDDFLPRTTTALEDVFKSIFCLPCLLCLMCVKDTCTLEEKMLKDPTRLYAPGRLYHIVERKPFRIGRFPPVVRTAVPVDGRFEHLVLSCNATSDHAIIWLERESQRALDLMLEKDRILEIPAQQRMQRQESIAREHSEEYEAALRRAVALEIPRAAPSPSYGTFVEVGKGESSSGSSSGTRSSLLSFKRMRERWDDFIERLFDVDESGRMVFKKSSST
;
A
#
# COMPACT_ATOMS: atom_id res chain seq x y z
N MET A 1 -6.34 -12.40 -8.74
CA MET A 1 -7.56 -12.46 -9.58
C MET A 1 -7.56 -11.23 -10.46
N ILE A 2 -7.80 -11.40 -11.76
CA ILE A 2 -8.01 -10.28 -12.67
C ILE A 2 -9.50 -10.29 -13.02
N TYR A 3 -10.14 -9.14 -12.88
CA TYR A 3 -11.56 -8.94 -13.16
C TYR A 3 -11.73 -7.77 -14.12
N LEU A 4 -12.55 -7.95 -15.15
CA LEU A 4 -12.88 -6.92 -16.13
C LEU A 4 -14.28 -6.40 -15.81
N ASP A 5 -14.36 -5.15 -15.36
CA ASP A 5 -15.58 -4.46 -14.98
C ASP A 5 -16.00 -3.52 -16.11
N HIS A 6 -16.93 -3.98 -16.94
CA HIS A 6 -17.42 -3.20 -18.07
C HIS A 6 -18.31 -2.02 -17.64
N ASP A 7 -19.06 -2.17 -16.54
CA ASP A 7 -19.99 -1.16 -16.05
C ASP A 7 -19.23 0.08 -15.54
N ASN A 8 -18.06 -0.13 -14.93
CA ASN A 8 -17.19 0.93 -14.42
C ASN A 8 -16.01 1.26 -15.33
N ALA A 9 -15.89 0.61 -16.50
CA ALA A 9 -14.76 0.72 -17.42
C ALA A 9 -13.40 0.54 -16.69
N ASP A 10 -13.22 -0.61 -16.04
CA ASP A 10 -12.07 -0.87 -15.18
C ASP A 10 -11.51 -2.29 -15.32
N VAL A 11 -10.18 -2.41 -15.32
CA VAL A 11 -9.46 -3.68 -15.24
C VAL A 11 -8.91 -3.78 -13.82
N VAL A 12 -9.33 -4.78 -13.05
CA VAL A 12 -9.02 -4.88 -11.63
C VAL A 12 -8.13 -6.09 -11.34
N LEU A 13 -6.89 -5.88 -10.90
CA LEU A 13 -6.04 -6.91 -10.31
C LEU A 13 -6.19 -6.92 -8.79
N VAL A 14 -6.73 -8.00 -8.24
CA VAL A 14 -6.91 -8.21 -6.81
C VAL A 14 -5.94 -9.26 -6.26
N ILE A 15 -5.23 -8.91 -5.18
CA ILE A 15 -4.36 -9.81 -4.41
C ILE A 15 -4.86 -9.92 -2.97
N ARG A 16 -5.10 -11.17 -2.54
CA ARG A 16 -5.52 -11.47 -1.17
C ARG A 16 -4.40 -11.24 -0.14
N GLY A 17 -4.80 -11.08 1.12
CA GLY A 17 -3.90 -11.11 2.26
C GLY A 17 -3.33 -12.50 2.58
N LEU A 18 -2.48 -12.54 3.60
CA LEU A 18 -1.84 -13.75 4.11
C LEU A 18 -2.88 -14.79 4.52
N ASN A 19 -2.66 -16.05 4.13
CA ASN A 19 -3.40 -17.17 4.69
C ASN A 19 -2.51 -17.84 5.76
N LEU A 20 -2.98 -17.82 7.01
CA LEU A 20 -2.22 -18.36 8.15
C LEU A 20 -1.90 -19.87 8.00
N ALA A 21 -2.63 -20.59 7.14
CA ALA A 21 -2.37 -22.00 6.83
C ALA A 21 -1.32 -22.22 5.73
N LYS A 22 -0.83 -21.16 5.07
CA LYS A 22 0.15 -21.25 3.98
C LYS A 22 1.50 -20.71 4.43
N GLU A 23 2.44 -21.60 4.71
CA GLU A 23 3.81 -21.27 5.16
C GLU A 23 4.56 -20.36 4.17
N SER A 24 4.29 -20.50 2.87
CA SER A 24 4.85 -19.64 1.82
C SER A 24 4.52 -18.15 2.01
N ASP A 25 3.32 -17.83 2.52
CA ASP A 25 2.90 -16.44 2.73
C ASP A 25 3.72 -15.81 3.89
N TYR A 26 4.17 -16.60 4.85
CA TYR A 26 5.09 -16.15 5.90
C TYR A 26 6.49 -15.90 5.34
N ALA A 27 7.03 -16.79 4.50
CA ALA A 27 8.36 -16.61 3.93
C ALA A 27 8.52 -15.26 3.21
N VAL A 28 7.50 -14.80 2.49
CA VAL A 28 7.47 -13.47 1.85
C VAL A 28 7.53 -12.34 2.88
N LEU A 29 6.83 -12.48 4.00
CA LEU A 29 6.78 -11.48 5.06
C LEU A 29 8.06 -11.44 5.89
N LEU A 30 8.69 -12.60 6.13
CA LEU A 30 9.89 -12.72 6.97
C LEU A 30 11.18 -12.42 6.19
N ASP A 31 11.13 -12.43 4.85
CA ASP A 31 12.26 -12.08 3.99
C ASP A 31 12.52 -10.57 3.94
N ASN A 32 12.84 -9.96 5.08
CA ASN A 32 13.17 -8.54 5.18
C ASN A 32 14.17 -8.22 6.28
N LYS A 33 15.24 -7.52 5.92
CA LYS A 33 16.13 -6.81 6.84
C LYS A 33 16.00 -5.31 6.57
N LEU A 34 15.94 -4.50 7.61
CA LEU A 34 15.87 -3.03 7.49
C LEU A 34 17.01 -2.52 6.61
N GLY A 35 16.67 -1.65 5.65
CA GLY A 35 17.64 -1.09 4.71
C GLY A 35 18.21 -2.06 3.68
N GLN A 36 17.73 -3.31 3.61
CA GLN A 36 18.30 -4.35 2.72
C GLN A 36 18.06 -4.07 1.24
N THR A 37 16.88 -3.54 0.89
CA THR A 37 16.46 -3.40 -0.50
C THR A 37 16.06 -1.97 -0.79
N THR A 38 16.66 -1.43 -1.85
CA THR A 38 16.35 -0.11 -2.38
C THR A 38 15.46 -0.21 -3.63
N PHE A 39 14.60 0.78 -3.80
CA PHE A 39 13.76 0.94 -4.98
C PHE A 39 13.52 2.43 -5.21
N ASP A 40 13.71 2.90 -6.44
CA ASP A 40 13.41 4.28 -6.86
C ASP A 40 13.99 5.37 -5.90
N GLY A 41 15.21 5.14 -5.39
CA GLY A 41 15.88 6.07 -4.47
C GLY A 41 15.34 6.08 -3.04
N GLY A 42 14.51 5.10 -2.65
CA GLY A 42 14.12 4.83 -1.27
C GLY A 42 14.34 3.36 -0.89
N TYR A 43 13.78 2.95 0.25
CA TYR A 43 13.83 1.58 0.76
C TYR A 43 12.45 0.93 0.72
N VAL A 44 12.42 -0.37 0.47
CA VAL A 44 11.18 -1.14 0.43
C VAL A 44 11.36 -2.49 1.10
N HIS A 45 10.25 -3.09 1.50
CA HIS A 45 10.25 -4.44 2.05
C HIS A 45 10.71 -5.46 0.99
N ASN A 46 11.79 -6.18 1.28
CA ASN A 46 12.46 -7.04 0.30
C ASN A 46 11.54 -8.17 -0.22
N GLY A 47 10.96 -8.99 0.65
CA GLY A 47 10.10 -10.10 0.25
C GLY A 47 8.85 -9.65 -0.53
N LEU A 48 8.16 -8.61 -0.05
CA LEU A 48 7.03 -8.01 -0.76
C LEU A 48 7.42 -7.46 -2.15
N LEU A 49 8.57 -6.81 -2.30
CA LEU A 49 9.02 -6.31 -3.60
C LEU A 49 9.25 -7.47 -4.58
N LYS A 50 9.89 -8.54 -4.12
CA LYS A 50 10.16 -9.68 -4.99
C LYS A 50 8.86 -10.38 -5.40
N ALA A 51 7.91 -10.54 -4.48
CA ALA A 51 6.57 -11.05 -4.79
C ALA A 51 5.83 -10.15 -5.79
N ALA A 52 5.88 -8.83 -5.59
CA ALA A 52 5.30 -7.86 -6.51
C ALA A 52 5.87 -7.97 -7.93
N LYS A 53 7.20 -8.02 -8.06
CA LYS A 53 7.86 -8.21 -9.37
C LYS A 53 7.44 -9.52 -10.02
N TRP A 54 7.42 -10.62 -9.26
CA TRP A 54 7.01 -11.91 -9.78
C TRP A 54 5.57 -11.91 -10.29
N VAL A 55 4.62 -11.34 -9.54
CA VAL A 55 3.22 -11.23 -9.98
C VAL A 55 3.12 -10.33 -11.21
N PHE A 56 3.75 -9.16 -11.19
CA PHE A 56 3.71 -8.24 -12.32
C PHE A 56 4.28 -8.89 -13.57
N ASP A 57 5.46 -9.49 -13.51
CA ASP A 57 6.10 -10.11 -14.66
C ASP A 57 5.30 -11.29 -15.22
N THR A 58 4.61 -12.05 -14.36
CA THR A 58 3.73 -13.15 -14.76
C THR A 58 2.47 -12.65 -15.47
N GLU A 59 1.84 -11.59 -14.97
CA GLU A 59 0.53 -11.12 -15.45
C GLU A 59 0.64 -9.94 -16.44
N CYS A 60 1.84 -9.41 -16.69
CA CYS A 60 2.07 -8.17 -17.44
C CYS A 60 1.49 -8.23 -18.86
N GLU A 61 1.65 -9.36 -19.55
CA GLU A 61 1.18 -9.51 -20.93
C GLU A 61 -0.35 -9.49 -20.98
N LEU A 62 -1.01 -10.22 -20.08
CA LEU A 62 -2.47 -10.21 -19.97
C LEU A 62 -3.00 -8.81 -19.61
N LEU A 63 -2.36 -8.12 -18.67
CA LEU A 63 -2.76 -6.75 -18.31
C LEU A 63 -2.58 -5.78 -19.47
N ARG A 64 -1.48 -5.89 -20.23
CA ARG A 64 -1.25 -5.10 -21.45
C ARG A 64 -2.34 -5.35 -22.47
N ASP A 65 -2.64 -6.62 -22.77
CA ASP A 65 -3.64 -6.97 -23.77
C ASP A 65 -5.03 -6.43 -23.37
N LEU A 66 -5.40 -6.52 -22.08
CA LEU A 66 -6.66 -5.97 -21.57
C LEU A 66 -6.73 -4.45 -21.69
N VAL A 67 -5.62 -3.75 -21.41
CA VAL A 67 -5.51 -2.30 -21.55
C VAL A 67 -5.59 -1.87 -23.01
N GLU A 68 -4.95 -2.59 -23.93
CA GLU A 68 -4.96 -2.30 -25.36
C GLU A 68 -6.33 -2.57 -26.00
N MET A 69 -7.01 -3.65 -25.59
CA MET A 69 -8.37 -3.95 -26.04
C MET A 69 -9.41 -2.97 -25.49
N ASN A 70 -9.16 -2.38 -24.31
CA ASN A 70 -10.07 -1.46 -23.65
C ASN A 70 -9.37 -0.12 -23.39
N PRO A 71 -9.08 0.66 -24.45
CA PRO A 71 -8.22 1.82 -24.38
C PRO A 71 -8.78 2.94 -23.51
N ASP A 72 -10.05 2.91 -23.10
CA ASP A 72 -10.68 3.89 -22.20
C ASP A 72 -10.71 3.45 -20.72
N TYR A 73 -10.30 2.21 -20.42
CA TYR A 73 -10.49 1.62 -19.09
C TYR A 73 -9.42 2.02 -18.08
N ARG A 74 -9.81 2.16 -16.82
CA ARG A 74 -8.84 2.30 -15.72
C ARG A 74 -8.15 0.96 -15.44
N LEU A 75 -6.98 1.04 -14.80
CA LEU A 75 -6.27 -0.12 -14.30
C LEU A 75 -6.14 0.00 -12.78
N THR A 76 -6.88 -0.85 -12.08
CA THR A 76 -7.03 -0.81 -10.63
C THR A 76 -6.34 -1.99 -9.99
N PHE A 77 -5.50 -1.70 -9.00
CA PHE A 77 -4.87 -2.70 -8.16
C PHE A 77 -5.50 -2.64 -6.78
N ALA A 78 -5.93 -3.78 -6.24
CA ALA A 78 -6.55 -3.83 -4.92
C ALA A 78 -6.00 -4.99 -4.10
N GLY A 79 -5.81 -4.75 -2.81
CA GLY A 79 -5.37 -5.79 -1.92
C GLY A 79 -5.67 -5.48 -0.48
N HIS A 80 -5.68 -6.52 0.34
CA HIS A 80 -5.88 -6.44 1.78
C HIS A 80 -4.68 -6.99 2.54
N SER A 81 -4.33 -6.39 3.67
CA SER A 81 -3.27 -6.88 4.57
C SER A 81 -1.92 -7.02 3.85
N LEU A 82 -1.34 -8.23 3.84
CA LEU A 82 -0.15 -8.56 3.06
C LEU A 82 -0.31 -8.23 1.57
N GLY A 83 -1.46 -8.57 0.99
CA GLY A 83 -1.77 -8.35 -0.42
C GLY A 83 -1.79 -6.87 -0.76
N ALA A 84 -2.24 -6.01 0.17
CA ALA A 84 -2.22 -4.56 0.02
C ALA A 84 -0.78 -4.01 -0.14
N GLY A 85 0.17 -4.56 0.63
CA GLY A 85 1.59 -4.22 0.49
C GLY A 85 2.17 -4.68 -0.85
N ILE A 86 1.80 -5.87 -1.32
CA ILE A 86 2.23 -6.41 -2.63
C ILE A 86 1.69 -5.54 -3.77
N VAL A 87 0.38 -5.26 -3.82
CA VAL A 87 -0.19 -4.45 -4.91
C VAL A 87 0.36 -3.03 -4.94
N SER A 88 0.66 -2.46 -3.78
CA SER A 88 1.31 -1.14 -3.71
C SER A 88 2.66 -1.14 -4.41
N LEU A 89 3.48 -2.17 -4.16
CA LEU A 89 4.78 -2.32 -4.82
C LEU A 89 4.64 -2.73 -6.30
N ILE A 90 3.59 -3.46 -6.69
CA ILE A 90 3.26 -3.72 -8.10
C ILE A 90 3.01 -2.40 -8.82
N VAL A 91 2.18 -1.51 -8.26
CA VAL A 91 1.87 -0.22 -8.88
C VAL A 91 3.11 0.64 -9.01
N MET A 92 3.97 0.69 -7.98
CA MET A 92 5.23 1.41 -8.07
C MET A 92 6.15 0.86 -9.16
N TYR A 93 6.23 -0.46 -9.28
CA TYR A 93 7.01 -1.13 -10.32
C TYR A 93 6.42 -0.90 -11.72
N ALA A 94 5.09 -1.02 -11.86
CA ALA A 94 4.34 -0.78 -13.08
C ALA A 94 4.51 0.64 -13.60
N VAL A 95 4.39 1.64 -12.73
CA VAL A 95 4.52 3.06 -13.10
C VAL A 95 5.95 3.43 -13.52
N GLN A 96 6.96 2.68 -13.07
CA GLN A 96 8.33 2.82 -13.54
C GLN A 96 8.59 2.11 -14.88
N ASN A 97 7.68 1.23 -15.31
CA ASN A 97 7.79 0.42 -16.53
C ASN A 97 6.49 0.50 -17.34
N LEU A 98 5.93 1.71 -17.50
CA LEU A 98 4.63 1.93 -18.15
C LEU A 98 4.59 1.39 -19.58
N ASP A 99 5.73 1.41 -20.28
CA ASP A 99 5.90 0.85 -21.61
C ASP A 99 5.53 -0.64 -21.70
N ARG A 100 5.59 -1.37 -20.58
CA ARG A 100 5.21 -2.78 -20.49
C ARG A 100 3.71 -3.00 -20.34
N LEU A 101 2.95 -1.98 -19.94
CA LEU A 101 1.48 -2.02 -19.77
C LEU A 101 0.74 -1.38 -20.95
N GLY A 102 1.38 -1.27 -22.11
CA GLY A 102 0.81 -0.63 -23.29
C GLY A 102 0.75 0.90 -23.14
N ASN A 103 -0.19 1.55 -23.81
CA ASN A 103 -0.26 3.01 -23.86
C ASN A 103 -1.09 3.63 -22.72
N ILE A 104 -1.12 3.01 -21.53
CA ILE A 104 -1.86 3.55 -20.39
C ILE A 104 -1.13 4.71 -19.73
N GLU A 105 -1.86 5.81 -19.54
CA GLU A 105 -1.35 6.96 -18.79
C GLU A 105 -1.35 6.68 -17.28
N ARG A 106 -0.32 7.17 -16.57
CA ARG A 106 -0.20 7.05 -15.09
C ARG A 106 -1.49 7.43 -14.35
N LYS A 107 -2.20 8.48 -14.79
CA LYS A 107 -3.43 8.99 -14.16
C LYS A 107 -4.60 7.99 -14.16
N ARG A 108 -4.54 6.95 -14.98
CA ARG A 108 -5.54 5.88 -15.06
C ARG A 108 -5.21 4.67 -14.21
N ILE A 109 -4.01 4.64 -13.63
CA ILE A 109 -3.59 3.59 -12.73
C ILE A 109 -3.93 4.03 -11.30
N ARG A 110 -4.61 3.16 -10.56
CA ARG A 110 -4.96 3.42 -9.16
C ARG A 110 -4.74 2.17 -8.30
N CYS A 111 -4.38 2.38 -7.05
CA CYS A 111 -4.22 1.31 -6.07
C CYS A 111 -5.06 1.58 -4.83
N PHE A 112 -5.80 0.58 -4.38
CA PHE A 112 -6.53 0.56 -3.11
C PHE A 112 -5.92 -0.49 -2.19
N ALA A 113 -5.08 -0.01 -1.28
CA ALA A 113 -4.35 -0.82 -0.32
C ALA A 113 -5.10 -0.82 1.02
N MET A 114 -5.87 -1.87 1.29
CA MET A 114 -6.68 -1.98 2.51
C MET A 114 -5.85 -2.60 3.63
N ALA A 115 -5.75 -1.93 4.77
CA ALA A 115 -4.98 -2.38 5.92
C ALA A 115 -3.53 -2.81 5.58
N PRO A 116 -2.74 -2.00 4.86
CA PRO A 116 -1.45 -2.44 4.33
C PRO A 116 -0.37 -2.59 5.40
N ALA A 117 0.51 -3.57 5.20
CA ALA A 117 1.79 -3.60 5.92
C ALA A 117 2.66 -2.40 5.55
N ARG A 118 3.47 -1.93 6.49
CA ARG A 118 4.51 -0.93 6.23
C ARG A 118 5.54 -1.53 5.28
N CYS A 119 5.61 -1.02 4.04
CA CYS A 119 6.39 -1.66 2.98
C CYS A 119 7.29 -0.72 2.18
N VAL A 120 7.22 0.59 2.41
CA VAL A 120 8.00 1.59 1.66
C VAL A 120 8.56 2.67 2.58
N SER A 121 9.70 3.26 2.27
CA SER A 121 10.24 4.41 2.98
C SER A 121 9.38 5.65 2.78
N LEU A 122 9.54 6.63 3.66
CA LEU A 122 8.70 7.84 3.68
C LEU A 122 8.72 8.61 2.35
N ASN A 123 9.89 8.73 1.71
CA ASN A 123 10.01 9.39 0.39
C ASN A 123 9.15 8.72 -0.69
N LEU A 124 9.09 7.39 -0.67
CA LEU A 124 8.31 6.60 -1.61
C LEU A 124 6.81 6.69 -1.28
N ALA A 125 6.43 6.66 0.00
CA ALA A 125 5.05 6.85 0.41
C ALA A 125 4.48 8.18 -0.11
N VAL A 126 5.26 9.26 0.02
CA VAL A 126 4.89 10.60 -0.47
C VAL A 126 4.86 10.68 -1.99
N ARG A 127 5.88 10.12 -2.67
CA ARG A 127 6.03 10.18 -4.14
C ARG A 127 4.91 9.46 -4.90
N TYR A 128 4.35 8.38 -4.34
CA TYR A 128 3.30 7.59 -4.98
C TYR A 128 1.91 7.81 -4.37
N ALA A 129 1.74 8.88 -3.58
CA ALA A 129 0.46 9.23 -2.96
C ALA A 129 -0.61 9.75 -3.95
N ASP A 130 -0.24 9.98 -5.20
CA ASP A 130 -1.15 10.27 -6.32
C ASP A 130 -1.83 9.00 -6.86
N VAL A 131 -1.14 7.86 -6.83
CA VAL A 131 -1.63 6.58 -7.39
C VAL A 131 -2.04 5.56 -6.32
N ILE A 132 -1.45 5.60 -5.13
CA ILE A 132 -1.71 4.64 -4.04
C ILE A 132 -2.56 5.27 -2.95
N ASN A 133 -3.70 4.64 -2.68
CA ASN A 133 -4.65 5.00 -1.63
C ASN A 133 -4.70 3.87 -0.61
N SER A 134 -4.11 4.11 0.56
CA SER A 134 -4.14 3.21 1.71
C SER A 134 -5.35 3.49 2.59
N ILE A 135 -6.14 2.47 2.91
CA ILE A 135 -7.33 2.58 3.77
C ILE A 135 -7.06 1.84 5.08
N VAL A 136 -7.25 2.52 6.21
CA VAL A 136 -7.00 1.95 7.54
C VAL A 136 -8.19 2.24 8.45
N LEU A 137 -8.67 1.20 9.13
CA LEU A 137 -9.74 1.31 10.10
C LEU A 137 -9.15 1.47 11.51
N GLN A 138 -9.60 2.50 12.24
CA GLN A 138 -9.43 2.62 13.68
C GLN A 138 -8.01 2.37 14.19
N ASP A 139 -7.81 1.29 14.96
CA ASP A 139 -6.58 0.94 15.65
C ASP A 139 -5.95 -0.33 15.07
N ASP A 140 -6.19 -0.57 13.77
CA ASP A 140 -5.51 -1.64 13.04
C ASP A 140 -4.00 -1.62 13.29
N PHE A 141 -3.51 -2.76 13.76
CA PHE A 141 -2.12 -2.93 14.19
C PHE A 141 -1.16 -2.99 13.00
N LEU A 142 -1.57 -3.54 11.86
CA LEU A 142 -0.62 -3.91 10.80
C LEU A 142 0.04 -2.68 10.14
N PRO A 143 -0.70 -1.62 9.76
CA PRO A 143 -0.10 -0.39 9.24
C PRO A 143 0.72 0.38 10.29
N ARG A 144 0.67 -0.03 11.55
CA ARG A 144 1.34 0.59 12.70
C ARG A 144 2.52 -0.22 13.25
N THR A 145 2.77 -1.42 12.72
CA THR A 145 3.80 -2.33 13.22
C THR A 145 5.10 -2.14 12.42
N THR A 146 6.21 -1.80 13.10
CA THR A 146 7.48 -1.45 12.42
C THR A 146 8.19 -2.64 11.79
N THR A 147 8.66 -3.66 12.54
CA THR A 147 9.60 -4.64 11.94
C THR A 147 9.85 -5.92 12.74
N ALA A 148 8.81 -6.59 13.23
CA ALA A 148 8.92 -7.96 13.74
C ALA A 148 7.63 -8.74 13.51
N LEU A 149 7.20 -8.79 12.25
CA LEU A 149 6.03 -9.57 11.85
C LEU A 149 6.22 -11.07 12.14
N GLU A 150 7.48 -11.53 12.18
CA GLU A 150 7.84 -12.88 12.67
C GLU A 150 7.23 -13.19 14.03
N ASP A 151 7.41 -12.30 15.01
CA ASP A 151 6.99 -12.55 16.39
C ASP A 151 5.48 -12.30 16.56
N VAL A 152 4.91 -11.36 15.81
CA VAL A 152 3.45 -11.11 15.75
C VAL A 152 2.71 -12.35 15.28
N PHE A 153 3.21 -12.99 14.22
CA PHE A 153 2.53 -14.11 13.57
C PHE A 153 2.94 -15.49 14.13
N LYS A 154 4.15 -15.65 14.71
CA LYS A 154 4.52 -16.86 15.48
C LYS A 154 3.89 -16.88 16.88
N SER A 155 3.64 -15.71 17.47
CA SER A 155 3.15 -15.56 18.85
C SER A 155 1.68 -15.14 18.93
N ILE A 156 0.81 -15.72 18.08
CA ILE A 156 -0.64 -15.45 18.09
C ILE A 156 -1.25 -15.59 19.50
N PHE A 157 -0.71 -16.50 20.33
CA PHE A 157 -1.14 -16.72 21.71
C PHE A 157 -0.72 -15.61 22.71
N CYS A 158 0.24 -14.73 22.38
CA CYS A 158 0.60 -13.55 23.19
C CYS A 158 0.62 -12.26 22.36
N LEU A 159 -0.13 -12.20 21.26
CA LEU A 159 -0.25 -11.00 20.41
C LEU A 159 -0.54 -9.74 21.25
N PRO A 160 -1.44 -9.75 22.26
CA PRO A 160 -1.63 -8.57 23.13
C PRO A 160 -0.36 -8.16 23.87
N CYS A 161 0.41 -9.13 24.40
CA CYS A 161 1.66 -8.88 25.12
C CYS A 161 2.73 -8.27 24.20
N LEU A 162 2.83 -8.78 22.97
CA LEU A 162 3.78 -8.32 21.99
C LEU A 162 3.43 -6.91 21.51
N LEU A 163 2.14 -6.64 21.23
CA LEU A 163 1.67 -5.31 20.92
C LEU A 163 2.00 -4.34 22.07
N CYS A 164 1.80 -4.74 23.33
CA CYS A 164 2.20 -3.93 24.49
C CYS A 164 3.70 -3.58 24.47
N LEU A 165 4.56 -4.58 24.26
CA LEU A 165 6.01 -4.37 24.20
C LEU A 165 6.42 -3.45 23.05
N MET A 166 5.83 -3.63 21.87
CA MET A 166 6.06 -2.78 20.71
C MET A 166 5.55 -1.36 20.92
N CYS A 167 4.39 -1.19 21.54
CA CYS A 167 3.84 0.12 21.87
C CYS A 167 4.72 0.88 22.85
N VAL A 168 5.24 0.21 23.88
CA VAL A 168 6.19 0.82 24.83
C VAL A 168 7.46 1.25 24.08
N LYS A 169 8.00 0.40 23.21
CA LYS A 169 9.18 0.73 22.40
C LYS A 169 8.92 1.95 21.50
N ASP A 170 7.80 1.98 20.79
CA ASP A 170 7.43 3.08 19.88
C ASP A 170 7.13 4.38 20.64
N THR A 171 6.58 4.30 21.86
CA THR A 171 6.33 5.48 22.72
C THR A 171 7.65 6.07 23.24
N CYS A 172 8.66 5.21 23.48
CA CYS A 172 9.97 5.62 23.95
C CYS A 172 10.91 6.08 22.81
N THR A 173 10.52 5.92 21.54
CA THR A 173 11.27 6.48 20.40
C THR A 173 10.78 7.87 20.04
N LEU A 174 11.70 8.84 19.99
CA LEU A 174 11.38 10.21 19.56
C LEU A 174 10.94 10.23 18.09
N GLU A 175 9.85 10.95 17.80
CA GLU A 175 9.27 11.07 16.45
C GLU A 175 10.28 11.60 15.42
N GLU A 176 11.08 12.60 15.78
CA GLU A 176 12.15 13.10 14.91
C GLU A 176 13.15 12.01 14.53
N LYS A 177 13.49 11.11 15.46
CA LYS A 177 14.41 10.01 15.20
C LYS A 177 13.79 8.96 14.26
N MET A 178 12.47 8.80 14.31
CA MET A 178 11.72 7.89 13.43
C MET A 178 11.63 8.45 12.01
N LEU A 179 11.29 9.73 11.86
CA LEU A 179 11.17 10.40 10.57
C LEU A 179 12.53 10.60 9.88
N LYS A 180 13.61 10.79 10.65
CA LYS A 180 14.98 10.92 10.13
C LYS A 180 15.63 9.58 9.76
N ASP A 181 15.07 8.43 10.15
CA ASP A 181 15.58 7.12 9.76
C ASP A 181 15.14 6.79 8.32
N PRO A 182 16.06 6.79 7.33
CA PRO A 182 15.69 6.54 5.95
C PRO A 182 15.30 5.07 5.70
N THR A 183 15.73 4.15 6.57
CA THR A 183 15.48 2.71 6.42
C THR A 183 14.14 2.26 6.99
N ARG A 184 13.48 3.13 7.76
CA ARG A 184 12.16 2.88 8.32
C ARG A 184 11.12 2.81 7.21
N LEU A 185 10.26 1.80 7.30
CA LEU A 185 9.15 1.59 6.37
C LEU A 185 7.85 2.15 6.95
N TYR A 186 6.96 2.56 6.06
CA TYR A 186 5.70 3.26 6.28
C TYR A 186 4.61 2.63 5.42
N ALA A 187 3.34 2.93 5.74
CA ALA A 187 2.23 2.59 4.87
C ALA A 187 2.38 3.34 3.53
N PRO A 188 2.11 2.70 2.38
CA PRO A 188 2.35 3.28 1.08
C PRO A 188 1.28 4.33 0.70
N GLY A 189 1.68 5.38 0.01
CA GLY A 189 0.75 6.34 -0.60
C GLY A 189 -0.02 7.22 0.38
N ARG A 190 -1.16 7.74 -0.10
CA ARG A 190 -2.10 8.57 0.66
C ARG A 190 -2.93 7.71 1.58
N LEU A 191 -3.15 8.15 2.80
CA LEU A 191 -3.82 7.38 3.83
C LEU A 191 -5.22 7.92 4.13
N TYR A 192 -6.21 7.03 4.16
CA TYR A 192 -7.59 7.29 4.57
C TYR A 192 -7.86 6.55 5.87
N HIS A 193 -7.97 7.30 6.95
CA HIS A 193 -8.24 6.80 8.28
C HIS A 193 -9.73 6.83 8.58
N ILE A 194 -10.34 5.66 8.77
CA ILE A 194 -11.74 5.57 9.17
C ILE A 194 -11.83 5.50 10.69
N VAL A 195 -12.45 6.52 11.29
CA VAL A 195 -12.55 6.66 12.74
C VAL A 195 -14.00 6.49 13.20
N GLU A 196 -14.37 5.30 13.70
CA GLU A 196 -15.69 5.04 14.30
C GLU A 196 -15.72 5.07 15.84
N ARG A 197 -14.58 5.10 16.53
CA ARG A 197 -14.52 5.17 18.01
C ARG A 197 -13.58 6.28 18.45
N LYS A 198 -13.88 6.85 19.63
CA LYS A 198 -13.15 7.96 20.24
C LYS A 198 -12.54 7.51 21.57
N PRO A 199 -11.34 7.99 21.92
CA PRO A 199 -10.72 7.67 23.21
C PRO A 199 -11.64 8.12 24.35
N PHE A 200 -11.69 7.31 25.41
CA PHE A 200 -12.50 7.54 26.62
C PHE A 200 -14.03 7.61 26.42
N ARG A 201 -14.55 7.17 25.28
CA ARG A 201 -16.00 7.07 25.04
C ARG A 201 -16.42 5.64 24.76
N ILE A 202 -17.50 5.20 25.42
CA ILE A 202 -18.09 3.88 25.23
C ILE A 202 -19.03 3.94 24.02
N GLY A 203 -18.89 2.97 23.11
CA GLY A 203 -19.76 2.81 21.93
C GLY A 203 -19.11 3.23 20.60
N ARG A 204 -19.80 2.89 19.52
CA ARG A 204 -19.42 3.26 18.15
C ARG A 204 -20.16 4.54 17.76
N PHE A 205 -19.43 5.44 17.11
CA PHE A 205 -19.91 6.71 16.60
C PHE A 205 -20.02 6.63 15.07
N PRO A 206 -20.77 7.55 14.43
CA PRO A 206 -20.76 7.67 12.98
C PRO A 206 -19.31 7.77 12.47
N PRO A 207 -18.87 6.89 11.55
CA PRO A 207 -17.50 6.88 11.09
C PRO A 207 -17.14 8.19 10.40
N VAL A 208 -15.94 8.69 10.68
CA VAL A 208 -15.36 9.87 10.05
C VAL A 208 -14.10 9.47 9.31
N VAL A 209 -14.02 9.80 8.03
CA VAL A 209 -12.80 9.58 7.22
C VAL A 209 -11.89 10.79 7.39
N ARG A 210 -10.64 10.55 7.76
CA ARG A 210 -9.58 11.56 7.80
C ARG A 210 -8.50 11.20 6.78
N THR A 211 -8.07 12.18 6.01
CA THR A 211 -6.92 11.99 5.12
C THR A 211 -5.63 12.34 5.83
N ALA A 212 -4.58 11.59 5.54
CA ALA A 212 -3.24 11.86 6.01
C ALA A 212 -2.23 11.47 4.92
N VAL A 213 -1.09 12.14 4.95
CA VAL A 213 0.14 11.63 4.34
C VAL A 213 1.05 11.22 5.50
N PRO A 214 1.87 10.15 5.39
CA PRO A 214 2.69 9.63 6.49
C PRO A 214 3.81 10.56 7.03
N VAL A 215 3.71 11.86 6.83
CA VAL A 215 4.63 12.88 7.37
C VAL A 215 4.09 13.54 8.65
N ASP A 216 2.84 13.28 9.01
CA ASP A 216 2.15 13.96 10.11
C ASP A 216 2.27 13.30 11.48
N GLY A 217 3.06 12.23 11.64
CA GLY A 217 3.18 11.50 12.90
C GLY A 217 1.94 10.71 13.34
N ARG A 218 0.80 10.90 12.64
CA ARG A 218 -0.52 10.36 13.02
C ARG A 218 -0.63 8.83 13.02
N PHE A 219 0.24 8.14 12.28
CA PHE A 219 0.19 6.69 12.09
C PHE A 219 1.47 5.98 12.51
N GLU A 220 2.36 6.68 13.20
CA GLU A 220 3.69 6.18 13.54
C GLU A 220 3.72 5.33 14.79
N HIS A 221 2.76 5.56 15.70
CA HIS A 221 2.65 4.87 16.98
C HIS A 221 1.61 3.75 16.92
N LEU A 222 1.99 2.60 17.45
CA LEU A 222 1.04 1.52 17.74
C LEU A 222 0.04 1.98 18.82
N VAL A 223 -1.24 1.68 18.61
CA VAL A 223 -2.29 1.93 19.62
C VAL A 223 -2.72 0.60 20.20
N LEU A 224 -2.62 0.47 21.52
CA LEU A 224 -3.09 -0.71 22.23
C LEU A 224 -4.61 -0.69 22.32
N SER A 225 -5.24 -1.57 21.55
CA SER A 225 -6.67 -1.71 21.50
C SER A 225 -7.03 -3.19 21.46
N CYS A 226 -8.03 -3.59 22.26
CA CYS A 226 -8.60 -4.94 22.21
C CYS A 226 -9.26 -5.24 20.85
N ASN A 227 -9.50 -4.20 20.04
CA ASN A 227 -10.14 -4.32 18.74
C ASN A 227 -9.13 -4.32 17.59
N ALA A 228 -7.82 -4.19 17.84
CA ALA A 228 -6.82 -4.01 16.79
C ALA A 228 -6.84 -5.10 15.70
N THR A 229 -7.05 -6.36 16.09
CA THR A 229 -7.20 -7.49 15.15
C THR A 229 -8.54 -7.49 14.42
N SER A 230 -9.61 -7.02 15.09
CA SER A 230 -10.94 -6.90 14.48
C SER A 230 -10.95 -5.76 13.45
N ASP A 231 -10.31 -4.64 13.75
CA ASP A 231 -10.18 -3.50 12.83
C ASP A 231 -9.36 -3.86 11.58
N HIS A 232 -8.43 -4.81 11.71
CA HIS A 232 -7.67 -5.34 10.58
C HIS A 232 -8.52 -6.19 9.63
N ALA A 233 -9.63 -6.77 10.10
CA ALA A 233 -10.43 -7.67 9.30
C ALA A 233 -11.16 -6.93 8.17
N ILE A 234 -11.04 -7.46 6.95
CA ILE A 234 -11.62 -6.84 5.75
C ILE A 234 -13.13 -6.62 5.85
N ILE A 235 -13.85 -7.49 6.57
CA ILE A 235 -15.31 -7.38 6.77
C ILE A 235 -15.66 -6.12 7.59
N TRP A 236 -14.89 -5.80 8.63
CA TRP A 236 -15.12 -4.59 9.42
C TRP A 236 -14.70 -3.34 8.65
N LEU A 237 -13.59 -3.42 7.91
CA LEU A 237 -13.14 -2.34 7.06
C LEU A 237 -14.19 -2.01 5.98
N GLU A 238 -14.73 -3.00 5.29
CA GLU A 238 -15.80 -2.82 4.30
C GLU A 238 -17.05 -2.22 4.93
N ARG A 239 -17.55 -2.80 6.02
CA ARG A 239 -18.75 -2.33 6.70
C ARG A 239 -18.65 -0.87 7.14
N GLU A 240 -17.56 -0.50 7.78
CA GLU A 240 -17.38 0.87 8.28
C GLU A 240 -17.03 1.85 7.14
N SER A 241 -16.41 1.38 6.05
CA SER A 241 -16.22 2.18 4.83
C SER A 241 -17.54 2.49 4.15
N GLN A 242 -18.42 1.49 4.02
CA GLN A 242 -19.74 1.67 3.43
C GLN A 242 -20.59 2.63 4.27
N ARG A 243 -20.61 2.45 5.60
CA ARG A 243 -21.30 3.39 6.51
C ARG A 243 -20.76 4.81 6.41
N ALA A 244 -19.44 4.98 6.27
CA ALA A 244 -18.84 6.29 6.08
C ALA A 244 -19.28 6.93 4.76
N LEU A 245 -19.28 6.14 3.68
CA LEU A 245 -19.72 6.58 2.36
C LEU A 245 -21.20 6.99 2.37
N ASP A 246 -22.08 6.15 2.95
CA ASP A 246 -23.51 6.42 3.05
C ASP A 246 -23.77 7.74 3.81
N LEU A 247 -23.09 7.95 4.94
CA LEU A 247 -23.20 9.20 5.71
C LEU A 247 -22.68 10.41 4.94
N MET A 248 -21.63 10.26 4.13
CA MET A 248 -21.13 11.32 3.26
C MET A 248 -22.16 11.66 2.18
N LEU A 249 -22.75 10.65 1.54
CA LEU A 249 -23.81 10.81 0.53
C LEU A 249 -25.09 11.42 1.13
N GLU A 250 -25.49 11.00 2.32
CA GLU A 250 -26.64 11.55 3.04
C GLU A 250 -26.42 13.01 3.39
N LYS A 251 -25.26 13.38 3.94
CA LYS A 251 -24.92 14.78 4.20
C LYS A 251 -24.94 15.60 2.91
N ASP A 252 -24.47 15.04 1.81
CA ASP A 252 -24.51 15.69 0.50
C ASP A 252 -25.93 15.87 -0.04
N ARG A 253 -26.84 14.91 0.23
CA ARG A 253 -28.27 15.01 -0.10
C ARG A 253 -29.02 16.00 0.81
N ILE A 254 -28.73 16.00 2.12
CA ILE A 254 -29.36 16.91 3.09
C ILE A 254 -28.93 18.37 2.82
N LEU A 255 -27.75 18.57 2.24
CA LEU A 255 -27.23 19.86 1.76
C LEU A 255 -27.63 20.12 0.30
N GLU A 256 -28.86 19.81 -0.10
CA GLU A 256 -29.44 20.18 -1.40
C GLU A 256 -29.49 21.71 -1.57
N ILE A 257 -28.37 22.23 -2.04
CA ILE A 257 -28.11 23.61 -2.41
C ILE A 257 -27.81 23.60 -3.93
N PRO A 258 -28.26 24.62 -4.70
CA PRO A 258 -28.16 24.67 -6.17
C PRO A 258 -26.78 24.27 -6.72
N ALA A 259 -26.78 23.70 -7.93
CA ALA A 259 -25.63 23.04 -8.57
C ALA A 259 -24.29 23.80 -8.50
N GLN A 260 -24.30 25.14 -8.52
CA GLN A 260 -23.10 25.98 -8.35
C GLN A 260 -22.39 25.76 -7.01
N GLN A 261 -23.13 25.51 -5.93
CA GLN A 261 -22.56 25.32 -4.59
C GLN A 261 -22.06 23.88 -4.37
N ARG A 262 -22.55 22.91 -5.15
CA ARG A 262 -21.98 21.54 -5.22
C ARG A 262 -20.58 21.54 -5.82
N MET A 263 -20.38 22.28 -6.92
CA MET A 263 -19.07 22.45 -7.55
C MET A 263 -18.08 23.09 -6.56
N GLN A 264 -18.48 24.19 -5.90
CA GLN A 264 -17.64 24.87 -4.89
C GLN A 264 -17.28 23.98 -3.69
N ARG A 265 -18.14 23.04 -3.28
CA ARG A 265 -17.88 22.14 -2.15
C ARG A 265 -17.02 20.93 -2.53
N GLN A 266 -17.21 20.38 -3.73
CA GLN A 266 -16.29 19.37 -4.26
C GLN A 266 -14.91 19.98 -4.49
N GLU A 267 -14.86 21.21 -5.01
CA GLU A 267 -13.65 22.02 -5.07
C GLU A 267 -13.08 22.29 -3.69
N SER A 268 -13.88 22.60 -2.66
CA SER A 268 -13.34 22.85 -1.31
C SER A 268 -12.75 21.60 -0.67
N ILE A 269 -13.41 20.44 -0.83
CA ILE A 269 -12.90 19.16 -0.34
C ILE A 269 -11.61 18.77 -1.10
N ALA A 270 -11.62 18.91 -2.43
CA ALA A 270 -10.44 18.69 -3.26
C ALA A 270 -9.30 19.66 -2.87
N ARG A 271 -9.64 20.92 -2.58
CA ARG A 271 -8.69 21.95 -2.14
C ARG A 271 -8.14 21.63 -0.76
N GLU A 272 -8.96 21.25 0.22
CA GLU A 272 -8.50 20.81 1.55
C GLU A 272 -7.56 19.60 1.44
N HIS A 273 -7.92 18.59 0.64
CA HIS A 273 -7.06 17.42 0.40
C HIS A 273 -5.77 17.76 -0.37
N SER A 274 -5.80 18.78 -1.22
CA SER A 274 -4.62 19.28 -1.93
C SER A 274 -3.74 20.12 -1.01
N GLU A 275 -4.32 20.97 -0.16
CA GLU A 275 -3.63 21.77 0.85
C GLU A 275 -2.96 20.88 1.91
N GLU A 276 -3.65 19.84 2.41
CA GLU A 276 -3.06 18.84 3.31
C GLU A 276 -1.90 18.09 2.63
N TYR A 277 -2.06 17.74 1.34
CA TYR A 277 -1.02 17.07 0.58
C TYR A 277 0.18 17.98 0.30
N GLU A 278 -0.05 19.24 -0.05
CA GLU A 278 0.99 20.25 -0.22
C GLU A 278 1.72 20.55 1.09
N ALA A 279 1.00 20.68 2.20
CA ALA A 279 1.59 20.85 3.53
C ALA A 279 2.46 19.64 3.88
N ALA A 280 1.98 18.43 3.57
CA ALA A 280 2.75 17.22 3.74
C ALA A 280 4.01 17.19 2.86
N LEU A 281 3.93 17.63 1.60
CA LEU A 281 5.08 17.75 0.71
C LEU A 281 6.08 18.80 1.23
N ARG A 282 5.62 19.97 1.67
CA ARG A 282 6.46 21.01 2.28
C ARG A 282 7.18 20.48 3.51
N ARG A 283 6.49 19.69 4.35
CA ARG A 283 7.07 19.03 5.52
C ARG A 283 8.09 17.97 5.11
N ALA A 284 7.82 17.18 4.07
CA ALA A 284 8.78 16.22 3.52
C ALA A 284 10.05 16.91 3.01
N VAL A 285 9.91 18.05 2.33
CA VAL A 285 11.03 18.88 1.87
C VAL A 285 11.81 19.46 3.05
N ALA A 286 11.12 19.97 4.08
CA ALA A 286 11.74 20.49 5.30
C ALA A 286 12.49 19.42 6.11
N LEU A 287 12.07 18.15 6.00
CA LEU A 287 12.72 16.99 6.58
C LEU A 287 13.87 16.43 5.70
N GLU A 288 14.25 17.15 4.63
CA GLU A 288 15.30 16.77 3.66
C GLU A 288 15.12 15.38 3.04
N ILE A 289 13.86 14.96 2.86
CA ILE A 289 13.54 13.63 2.32
C ILE A 289 13.94 13.58 0.82
N PRO A 290 14.81 12.63 0.39
CA PRO A 290 15.35 12.64 -0.98
C PRO A 290 14.28 12.54 -2.09
N ARG A 291 14.24 13.58 -2.94
CA ARG A 291 13.44 13.74 -4.18
C ARG A 291 11.93 13.43 -4.04
N ALA A 292 11.23 14.26 -3.27
CA ALA A 292 9.77 14.43 -3.38
C ALA A 292 9.48 15.56 -4.40
N ALA A 293 9.68 15.32 -5.70
CA ALA A 293 9.28 16.30 -6.72
C ALA A 293 7.75 16.21 -6.95
N PRO A 294 7.05 17.34 -7.12
CA PRO A 294 5.60 17.34 -7.33
C PRO A 294 5.23 16.72 -8.69
N SER A 295 4.25 15.82 -8.71
CA SER A 295 3.54 15.46 -9.95
C SER A 295 2.46 16.52 -10.24
N PRO A 296 2.27 16.94 -11.50
CA PRO A 296 1.21 17.88 -11.84
C PRO A 296 -0.14 17.15 -11.91
N SER A 297 -1.18 17.80 -11.38
CA SER A 297 -2.60 17.42 -11.42
C SER A 297 -3.06 16.27 -10.50
N TYR A 298 -3.63 16.69 -9.36
CA TYR A 298 -4.45 15.92 -8.43
C TYR A 298 -5.90 15.85 -8.93
N GLY A 299 -6.49 14.65 -9.01
CA GLY A 299 -7.93 14.49 -9.28
C GLY A 299 -8.31 13.10 -9.80
N THR A 300 -9.04 12.32 -8.99
CA THR A 300 -9.67 11.05 -9.43
C THR A 300 -10.99 11.28 -10.18
N PHE A 301 -11.40 12.55 -10.34
CA PHE A 301 -12.61 12.95 -11.03
C PHE A 301 -12.28 13.49 -12.42
N VAL A 302 -13.10 13.10 -13.40
CA VAL A 302 -12.88 13.34 -14.83
C VAL A 302 -12.86 14.83 -15.11
N GLU A 303 -11.70 15.39 -15.45
CA GLU A 303 -11.59 16.62 -16.24
C GLU A 303 -11.29 16.25 -17.70
N VAL A 304 -12.15 16.73 -18.60
CA VAL A 304 -12.05 16.53 -20.04
C VAL A 304 -11.16 17.62 -20.66
N GLY A 305 -10.12 17.19 -21.39
CA GLY A 305 -9.32 18.00 -22.36
C GLY A 305 -8.01 18.56 -21.79
N LYS A 306 -6.88 18.68 -22.52
CA LYS A 306 -6.53 18.58 -23.95
C LYS A 306 -5.10 18.01 -24.04
N GLY A 307 -4.82 17.27 -25.11
CA GLY A 307 -3.53 16.60 -25.31
C GLY A 307 -2.40 17.52 -25.71
N GLU A 308 -1.17 17.06 -25.49
CA GLU A 308 0.02 17.51 -26.22
C GLU A 308 1.07 16.40 -26.25
N SER A 309 1.60 16.19 -27.45
CA SER A 309 2.52 15.15 -27.89
C SER A 309 3.98 15.55 -27.70
N SER A 310 4.85 14.61 -27.31
CA SER A 310 6.24 14.63 -27.81
C SER A 310 6.93 13.26 -27.67
N SER A 311 7.40 12.80 -28.82
CA SER A 311 8.25 11.64 -29.10
C SER A 311 9.68 11.76 -28.58
N GLY A 312 10.31 10.63 -28.21
CA GLY A 312 11.75 10.54 -27.98
C GLY A 312 12.24 9.09 -27.83
N SER A 313 12.82 8.56 -28.89
CA SER A 313 13.43 7.23 -29.03
C SER A 313 14.81 7.10 -28.37
N SER A 314 15.15 5.92 -27.81
CA SER A 314 16.36 5.13 -28.18
C SER A 314 16.68 3.93 -27.26
N SER A 315 16.78 2.75 -27.91
CA SER A 315 17.73 1.63 -27.76
C SER A 315 18.30 1.19 -26.39
N GLY A 316 18.16 -0.12 -26.07
CA GLY A 316 19.15 -0.82 -25.23
C GLY A 316 18.75 -2.12 -24.51
N THR A 317 18.11 -3.11 -25.16
CA THR A 317 17.64 -4.33 -24.45
C THR A 317 18.50 -5.57 -24.73
N ARG A 318 19.61 -5.70 -24.01
CA ARG A 318 20.38 -6.98 -23.91
C ARG A 318 20.85 -7.33 -22.48
N SER A 319 20.56 -6.48 -21.48
CA SER A 319 21.04 -6.65 -20.10
C SER A 319 20.05 -7.38 -19.17
N SER A 320 18.74 -7.33 -19.47
CA SER A 320 17.69 -7.81 -18.56
C SER A 320 17.63 -9.34 -18.43
N LEU A 321 17.73 -10.10 -19.53
CA LEU A 321 17.59 -11.57 -19.53
C LEU A 321 18.66 -12.29 -18.69
N LEU A 322 19.90 -11.78 -18.66
CA LEU A 322 20.99 -12.36 -17.85
C LEU A 322 20.79 -12.10 -16.35
N SER A 323 20.11 -11.00 -15.99
CA SER A 323 19.78 -10.69 -14.60
C SER A 323 18.69 -11.61 -14.04
N PHE A 324 17.69 -11.97 -14.84
CA PHE A 324 16.58 -12.84 -14.44
C PHE A 324 17.01 -14.28 -14.14
N LYS A 325 17.86 -14.89 -14.99
CA LYS A 325 18.37 -16.25 -14.74
C LYS A 325 19.13 -16.32 -13.41
N ARG A 326 19.99 -15.32 -13.15
CA ARG A 326 20.77 -15.20 -11.91
C ARG A 326 19.89 -14.95 -10.68
N MET A 327 18.74 -14.29 -10.85
CA MET A 327 17.79 -14.05 -9.76
C MET A 327 16.98 -15.31 -9.43
N ARG A 328 16.60 -16.11 -10.43
CA ARG A 328 15.93 -17.41 -10.26
C ARG A 328 16.83 -18.40 -9.52
N GLU A 329 18.07 -18.54 -9.95
CA GLU A 329 19.08 -19.39 -9.29
C GLU A 329 19.31 -18.98 -7.82
N ARG A 330 19.33 -17.67 -7.52
CA ARG A 330 19.42 -17.16 -6.13
C ARG A 330 18.18 -17.42 -5.29
N TRP A 331 17.02 -17.52 -5.92
CA TRP A 331 15.76 -17.82 -5.26
C TRP A 331 15.64 -19.31 -4.94
N ASP A 332 16.02 -20.17 -5.88
CA ASP A 332 16.04 -21.61 -5.68
C ASP A 332 17.05 -21.98 -4.57
N ASP A 333 18.26 -21.39 -4.57
CA ASP A 333 19.27 -21.56 -3.51
C ASP A 333 18.79 -21.02 -2.13
N PHE A 334 17.97 -19.96 -2.12
CA PHE A 334 17.39 -19.43 -0.87
C PHE A 334 16.31 -20.35 -0.30
N ILE A 335 15.45 -20.92 -1.15
CA ILE A 335 14.43 -21.89 -0.76
C ILE A 335 15.09 -23.17 -0.25
N GLU A 336 16.11 -23.69 -0.94
CA GLU A 336 16.87 -24.88 -0.51
C GLU A 336 17.61 -24.69 0.82
N ARG A 337 18.02 -23.46 1.16
CA ARG A 337 18.71 -23.18 2.44
C ARG A 337 17.80 -23.16 3.66
N LEU A 338 16.54 -22.80 3.49
CA LEU A 338 15.61 -22.60 4.61
C LEU A 338 14.60 -23.74 4.78
N PHE A 339 14.36 -24.51 3.72
CA PHE A 339 13.30 -25.52 3.69
C PHE A 339 13.82 -26.89 3.21
N ASP A 340 13.29 -27.95 3.81
CA ASP A 340 13.34 -29.32 3.30
C ASP A 340 11.99 -29.67 2.68
N VAL A 341 11.97 -30.61 1.74
CA VAL A 341 10.72 -31.16 1.20
C VAL A 341 10.43 -32.45 1.96
N ASP A 342 9.29 -32.51 2.66
CA ASP A 342 8.88 -33.72 3.35
C ASP A 342 8.41 -34.82 2.38
N GLU A 343 8.19 -36.02 2.90
CA GLU A 343 7.75 -37.18 2.10
C GLU A 343 6.39 -36.97 1.40
N SER A 344 5.63 -35.94 1.79
CA SER A 344 4.36 -35.56 1.16
C SER A 344 4.51 -34.49 0.06
N GLY A 345 5.74 -34.06 -0.24
CA GLY A 345 6.04 -33.01 -1.21
C GLY A 345 5.79 -31.59 -0.69
N ARG A 346 5.61 -31.41 0.62
CA ARG A 346 5.40 -30.10 1.25
C ARG A 346 6.72 -29.56 1.77
N MET A 347 6.94 -28.26 1.56
CA MET A 347 8.12 -27.57 2.08
C MET A 347 7.95 -27.32 3.58
N VAL A 348 8.93 -27.76 4.39
CA VAL A 348 8.96 -27.66 5.85
C VAL A 348 10.27 -27.01 6.27
N PHE A 349 10.25 -26.17 7.31
CA PHE A 349 11.44 -25.46 7.78
C PHE A 349 12.52 -26.42 8.28
N LYS A 350 13.79 -26.20 7.90
CA LYS A 350 14.94 -26.96 8.42
C LYS A 350 15.00 -26.81 9.95
N LYS A 351 14.81 -27.90 10.68
CA LYS A 351 14.98 -27.88 12.15
C LYS A 351 16.44 -27.58 12.45
N SER A 352 16.70 -26.49 13.17
CA SER A 352 18.03 -26.22 13.71
C SER A 352 18.41 -27.36 14.66
N SER A 353 19.47 -28.09 14.33
CA SER A 353 20.09 -29.06 15.24
C SER A 353 20.55 -28.32 16.49
N SER A 354 19.78 -28.44 17.56
CA SER A 354 20.19 -28.02 18.91
C SER A 354 21.34 -28.92 19.36
N THR A 355 22.52 -28.33 19.48
CA THR A 355 23.64 -28.84 20.30
C THR A 355 23.97 -27.77 21.32
#